data_AF-A0A1G5IA75-F1
#
_entry.id   AF-A0A1G5IA75-F1
#
_cell.length_a   1.000
_cell.length_b   1.000
_cell.length_c   1.000
_cell.angle_alpha   90.00
_cell.angle_beta   90.00
_cell.angle_gamma   90.00
#
_symmetry.space_group_name_H-M   'P 1'
#
loop_
_entity.id
_entity.type
_entity.pdbx_description
1 polymer ?
#
loop_
_entity_poly.entity_id
_entity_poly.type
_entity_poly.pdbx_seq_one_letter_code
_entity_poly.pdbx_strand_id
1 'polypeptide(L)'
;MAADDKNTSSNFIVEGYQFASEADAQKAATDASKIRLLHSRVKASKPTDIKAVYEKAIENKIFKTPIGWEYLTGLRNKLIESGFNKDDIIPIPLDISFSKHSAFADLSVGQRIKPEKREKKADFLKIFSIILNFVLVVLVVLMFVIAATSESDNIINYKSNVTNRYSSWDQDLKEREKKVREAEKKLGIEDTSSYYEETD
;
A
#
# COMPACT_ATOMS: atom_id res chain seq x y z
N MET A 1 -33.43 2.02 -14.54
CA MET A 1 -32.57 0.90 -14.95
C MET A 1 -31.94 0.32 -13.69
N ALA A 2 -32.53 -0.73 -13.13
CA ALA A 2 -31.96 -1.56 -12.05
C ALA A 2 -32.88 -2.78 -11.87
N ALA A 3 -32.96 -3.58 -12.93
CA ALA A 3 -33.39 -4.97 -12.84
C ALA A 3 -32.12 -5.79 -13.04
N ASP A 4 -31.73 -6.55 -12.02
CA ASP A 4 -31.12 -7.88 -12.10
C ASP A 4 -30.16 -8.12 -10.91
N ASP A 5 -30.72 -8.48 -9.76
CA ASP A 5 -29.98 -8.90 -8.54
C ASP A 5 -30.59 -10.18 -7.95
N LYS A 6 -31.23 -11.02 -8.79
CA LYS A 6 -31.90 -12.25 -8.37
C LYS A 6 -31.22 -13.55 -8.81
N ASN A 7 -30.13 -13.49 -9.58
CA ASN A 7 -29.52 -14.69 -10.16
C ASN A 7 -28.19 -15.15 -9.53
N THR A 8 -27.67 -14.42 -8.53
CA THR A 8 -26.46 -14.86 -7.80
C THR A 8 -26.80 -15.71 -6.58
N SER A 9 -28.02 -15.57 -6.04
CA SER A 9 -28.48 -16.27 -4.82
C SER A 9 -28.70 -17.77 -5.01
N SER A 10 -28.92 -18.23 -6.25
CA SER A 10 -29.09 -19.65 -6.60
C SER A 10 -27.77 -20.41 -6.69
N ASN A 11 -26.62 -19.73 -6.81
CA ASN A 11 -25.32 -20.39 -7.01
C ASN A 11 -24.67 -20.91 -5.73
N PHE A 12 -25.12 -20.47 -4.54
CA PHE A 12 -24.54 -20.88 -3.26
C PHE A 12 -25.52 -21.64 -2.36
N ILE A 13 -26.60 -22.18 -2.93
CA ILE A 13 -27.56 -23.00 -2.18
C ILE A 13 -27.24 -24.48 -2.40
N VAL A 14 -27.01 -25.22 -1.31
CA VAL A 14 -26.79 -26.67 -1.35
C VAL A 14 -27.67 -27.33 -0.29
N GLU A 15 -28.52 -28.29 -0.69
CA GLU A 15 -29.42 -29.06 0.19
C GLU A 15 -30.21 -28.18 1.18
N GLY A 16 -30.66 -27.00 0.74
CA GLY A 16 -31.44 -26.06 1.55
C GLY A 16 -30.63 -25.07 2.39
N TYR A 17 -29.30 -25.17 2.43
CA TYR A 17 -28.42 -24.21 3.10
C TYR A 17 -27.88 -23.19 2.09
N GLN A 18 -28.03 -21.90 2.40
CA GLN A 18 -27.40 -20.82 1.64
C GLN A 18 -26.04 -20.48 2.25
N PHE A 19 -24.98 -20.64 1.47
CA PHE A 19 -23.61 -20.33 1.87
C PHE A 19 -23.23 -18.91 1.45
N ALA A 20 -22.40 -18.26 2.27
CA ALA A 20 -21.91 -16.90 1.98
C ALA A 20 -20.76 -16.88 0.95
N SER A 21 -20.14 -18.03 0.69
CA SER A 21 -18.99 -18.16 -0.21
C SER A 21 -19.14 -19.38 -1.11
N GLU A 22 -18.70 -19.26 -2.37
CA GLU A 22 -18.62 -20.37 -3.30
C GLU A 22 -17.77 -21.53 -2.77
N ALA A 23 -16.65 -21.22 -2.11
CA ALA A 23 -15.76 -22.25 -1.56
C ALA A 23 -16.46 -23.10 -0.49
N ASP A 24 -17.34 -22.49 0.30
CA ASP A 24 -18.10 -23.19 1.32
C ASP A 24 -19.29 -23.96 0.71
N ALA A 25 -19.93 -23.41 -0.33
CA ALA A 25 -20.92 -24.14 -1.13
C ALA A 25 -20.32 -25.38 -1.82
N GLN A 26 -19.12 -25.28 -2.39
CA GLN A 26 -18.43 -26.42 -3.01
C GLN A 26 -18.08 -27.49 -1.96
N LYS A 27 -17.56 -27.11 -0.79
CA LYS A 27 -17.34 -28.06 0.31
C LYS A 27 -18.64 -28.75 0.71
N ALA A 28 -19.73 -28.00 0.83
CA ALA A 28 -21.04 -28.52 1.16
C ALA A 28 -21.56 -29.51 0.12
N ALA A 29 -21.35 -29.24 -1.18
CA ALA A 29 -21.67 -30.17 -2.26
C ALA A 29 -20.83 -31.46 -2.20
N THR A 30 -19.54 -31.35 -1.86
CA THR A 30 -18.70 -32.55 -1.67
C THR A 30 -19.13 -33.36 -0.46
N ASP A 31 -19.52 -32.70 0.65
CA ASP A 31 -20.03 -33.38 1.85
C ASP A 31 -21.36 -34.08 1.54
N ALA A 32 -22.30 -33.44 0.84
CA ALA A 32 -23.54 -34.06 0.38
C ALA A 32 -23.29 -35.31 -0.47
N SER A 33 -22.30 -35.25 -1.39
CA SER A 33 -21.92 -36.39 -2.23
C SER A 33 -21.33 -37.55 -1.41
N LYS A 34 -20.44 -37.25 -0.45
CA LYS A 34 -19.88 -38.25 0.48
C LYS A 34 -20.98 -38.88 1.33
N ILE A 35 -21.91 -38.08 1.84
CA ILE A 35 -23.04 -38.54 2.65
C ILE A 35 -23.90 -39.50 1.84
N ARG A 36 -24.21 -39.19 0.57
CA ARG A 36 -25.00 -40.08 -0.30
C ARG A 36 -24.33 -41.45 -0.47
N LEU A 37 -23.00 -41.48 -0.61
CA LEU A 37 -22.24 -42.72 -0.71
C LEU A 37 -22.19 -43.51 0.61
N LEU A 38 -22.09 -42.82 1.75
CA LEU A 38 -22.04 -43.46 3.06
C LEU A 38 -23.42 -43.94 3.50
N HIS A 39 -24.46 -43.19 3.19
CA HIS A 39 -25.84 -43.51 3.56
C HIS A 39 -26.31 -44.84 2.94
N SER A 40 -25.90 -45.17 1.71
CA SER A 40 -26.21 -46.46 1.11
C SER A 40 -25.55 -47.63 1.83
N ARG A 41 -24.33 -47.44 2.36
CA ARG A 41 -23.59 -48.47 3.12
C ARG A 41 -24.12 -48.63 4.54
N VAL A 42 -24.45 -47.52 5.21
CA VAL A 42 -24.87 -47.50 6.61
C VAL A 42 -26.27 -48.08 6.82
N LYS A 43 -27.19 -47.93 5.87
CA LYS A 43 -28.57 -48.46 5.98
C LYS A 43 -28.66 -49.97 6.23
N ALA A 44 -27.67 -50.75 5.83
CA ALA A 44 -27.64 -52.20 5.98
C ALA A 44 -26.77 -52.69 7.15
N SER A 45 -26.22 -51.78 7.97
CA SER A 45 -25.19 -52.10 8.96
C SER A 45 -25.74 -52.21 10.38
N LYS A 46 -25.07 -52.97 11.26
CA LYS A 46 -25.48 -53.17 12.66
C LYS A 46 -25.26 -51.89 13.48
N PRO A 47 -25.92 -51.72 14.65
CA PRO A 47 -25.72 -50.55 15.51
C PRO A 47 -24.25 -50.30 15.90
N THR A 48 -23.47 -51.37 16.07
CA THR A 48 -22.02 -51.31 16.32
C THR A 48 -21.23 -50.75 15.15
N ASP A 49 -21.62 -51.07 13.93
CA ASP A 49 -20.96 -50.58 12.71
C ASP A 49 -21.29 -49.10 12.49
N ILE A 50 -22.52 -48.68 12.82
CA ILE A 50 -22.93 -47.27 12.82
C ILE A 50 -22.03 -46.47 13.78
N LYS A 51 -21.74 -47.01 14.96
CA LYS A 51 -20.83 -46.38 15.95
C LYS A 51 -19.44 -46.21 15.38
N ALA A 52 -18.89 -47.27 14.78
CA ALA A 52 -17.56 -47.21 14.16
C ALA A 52 -17.48 -46.19 13.01
N VAL A 53 -18.53 -46.08 12.19
CA VAL A 53 -18.61 -45.07 11.13
C VAL A 53 -18.68 -43.65 11.71
N TYR A 54 -19.50 -43.45 12.74
CA TYR A 54 -19.63 -42.16 13.43
C TYR A 54 -18.31 -41.70 14.04
N GLU A 55 -17.66 -42.55 14.83
CA GLU A 55 -16.39 -42.24 15.49
C GLU A 55 -15.29 -41.94 14.47
N LYS A 56 -15.15 -42.78 13.43
CA LYS A 56 -14.19 -42.54 12.34
C LYS A 56 -14.47 -41.27 11.55
N ALA A 57 -15.74 -40.90 11.36
CA ALA A 57 -16.09 -39.68 10.64
C ALA A 57 -15.71 -38.41 11.43
N ILE A 58 -15.84 -38.46 12.76
CA ILE A 58 -15.41 -37.38 13.66
C ILE A 58 -13.89 -37.30 13.75
N GLU A 59 -13.21 -38.43 14.00
CA GLU A 59 -11.75 -38.50 14.16
C GLU A 59 -11.03 -37.96 12.91
N ASN A 60 -11.48 -38.37 11.72
CA ASN A 60 -10.90 -37.93 10.46
C ASN A 60 -11.40 -36.56 9.99
N LYS A 61 -12.30 -35.90 10.74
CA LYS A 61 -12.91 -34.61 10.39
C LYS A 61 -13.41 -34.56 8.94
N ILE A 62 -14.11 -35.62 8.53
CA ILE A 62 -14.56 -35.83 7.13
C ILE A 62 -15.53 -34.72 6.69
N PHE A 63 -16.31 -34.22 7.65
CA PHE A 63 -17.38 -33.25 7.48
C PHE A 63 -17.07 -31.95 8.21
N LYS A 64 -17.15 -30.83 7.50
CA LYS A 64 -16.86 -29.48 8.05
C LYS A 64 -17.98 -28.48 7.79
N THR A 65 -19.06 -28.93 7.18
CA THR A 65 -20.18 -28.09 6.76
C THR A 65 -21.45 -28.43 7.56
N PRO A 66 -22.43 -27.51 7.63
CA PRO A 66 -23.71 -27.76 8.30
C PRO A 66 -24.42 -29.03 7.84
N ILE A 67 -24.37 -29.34 6.54
CA ILE A 67 -24.94 -30.56 5.94
C ILE A 67 -24.29 -31.81 6.53
N GLY A 68 -22.98 -31.80 6.69
CA GLY A 68 -22.25 -32.90 7.30
C GLY A 68 -22.53 -33.07 8.79
N TRP A 69 -22.72 -31.97 9.52
CA TRP A 69 -23.12 -32.01 10.93
C TRP A 69 -24.53 -32.54 11.13
N GLU A 70 -25.46 -32.23 10.22
CA GLU A 70 -26.80 -32.81 10.21
C GLU A 70 -26.75 -34.33 10.07
N TYR A 71 -25.92 -34.85 9.14
CA TYR A 71 -25.73 -36.28 8.97
C TYR A 71 -25.14 -36.96 10.23
N LEU A 72 -24.09 -36.36 10.82
CA LEU A 72 -23.50 -36.87 12.07
C LEU A 72 -24.51 -36.85 13.21
N THR A 73 -25.37 -35.83 13.28
CA THR A 73 -26.46 -35.75 14.27
C THR A 73 -27.48 -36.87 14.05
N GLY A 74 -27.83 -37.15 12.79
CA GLY A 74 -28.69 -38.29 12.44
C GLY A 74 -28.10 -39.64 12.86
N LEU A 75 -26.79 -39.86 12.66
CA LEU A 75 -26.11 -41.08 13.12
C LEU A 75 -26.11 -41.17 14.65
N ARG A 76 -25.84 -40.06 15.35
CA ARG A 76 -25.88 -40.00 16.81
C ARG A 76 -27.26 -40.35 17.36
N ASN A 77 -28.33 -39.82 16.76
CA ASN A 77 -29.70 -40.12 17.18
C ASN A 77 -30.03 -41.61 17.00
N LYS A 78 -29.64 -42.22 15.87
CA LYS A 78 -29.81 -43.67 15.65
C LYS A 78 -29.07 -44.52 16.67
N LEU A 79 -27.89 -44.09 17.12
CA LEU A 79 -27.14 -44.78 18.17
C LEU A 79 -27.87 -44.69 19.51
N ILE A 80 -28.40 -43.52 19.86
CA ILE A 80 -29.19 -43.33 21.09
C ILE A 80 -30.47 -44.19 21.04
N GLU A 81 -31.18 -44.21 19.91
CA GLU A 81 -32.36 -45.07 19.69
C GLU A 81 -32.04 -46.56 19.80
N SER A 82 -30.83 -46.96 19.43
CA SER A 82 -30.37 -48.35 19.52
C SER A 82 -29.93 -48.76 20.94
N GLY A 83 -30.02 -47.86 21.93
CA GLY A 83 -29.73 -48.14 23.35
C GLY A 83 -28.32 -47.76 23.83
N PHE A 84 -27.57 -46.97 23.06
CA PHE A 84 -26.28 -46.44 23.53
C PHE A 84 -26.46 -45.23 24.46
N ASN A 85 -25.64 -45.15 25.52
CA ASN A 85 -25.63 -44.01 26.43
C ASN A 85 -25.07 -42.75 25.75
N LYS A 86 -25.64 -41.59 26.09
CA LYS A 86 -25.21 -40.30 25.53
C LYS A 86 -23.78 -39.93 25.90
N ASP A 87 -23.31 -40.40 27.05
CA ASP A 87 -21.98 -40.09 27.60
C ASP A 87 -20.86 -40.91 26.94
N ASP A 88 -21.20 -42.08 26.38
CA ASP A 88 -20.24 -42.96 25.68
C ASP A 88 -20.04 -42.56 24.20
N ILE A 89 -20.84 -41.60 23.70
CA ILE A 89 -20.80 -41.13 22.32
C ILE A 89 -19.96 -39.86 22.22
N ILE A 90 -18.92 -39.89 21.39
CA ILE A 90 -18.04 -38.74 21.15
C ILE A 90 -18.88 -37.53 20.69
N PRO A 91 -18.74 -36.34 21.32
CA PRO A 91 -19.46 -35.15 20.88
C PRO A 91 -18.96 -34.68 19.50
N ILE A 92 -19.87 -34.09 18.72
CA ILE A 92 -19.52 -33.50 17.42
C ILE A 92 -18.72 -32.21 17.67
N PRO A 93 -17.46 -32.12 17.23
CA PRO A 93 -16.63 -30.93 17.45
C PRO A 93 -17.13 -29.77 16.59
N LEU A 94 -17.24 -28.59 17.20
CA LEU A 94 -17.55 -27.35 16.51
C LEU A 94 -16.26 -26.54 16.38
N ASP A 95 -15.74 -26.44 15.16
CA ASP A 95 -14.54 -25.63 14.87
C ASP A 95 -14.87 -24.12 14.77
N ILE A 96 -16.13 -23.72 14.99
CA ILE A 96 -16.61 -22.34 14.95
C ILE A 96 -16.97 -21.82 16.34
N SER A 97 -16.42 -20.66 16.71
CA SER A 97 -16.76 -19.97 17.96
C SER A 97 -17.98 -19.07 17.75
N PHE A 98 -19.10 -19.36 18.42
CA PHE A 98 -20.33 -18.55 18.34
C PHE A 98 -20.34 -17.30 19.24
N SER A 99 -19.28 -17.08 20.02
CA SER A 99 -19.18 -16.00 21.04
C SER A 99 -19.26 -14.56 20.49
N LYS A 100 -19.46 -14.35 19.19
CA LYS A 100 -19.61 -13.04 18.56
C LYS A 100 -21.00 -12.80 17.98
N HIS A 101 -22.02 -13.47 18.50
CA HIS A 101 -23.40 -13.15 18.14
C HIS A 101 -23.96 -12.05 19.04
N SER A 102 -23.45 -10.84 18.86
CA SER A 102 -24.14 -9.63 19.26
C SER A 102 -24.12 -8.70 18.06
N ALA A 103 -25.10 -8.88 17.18
CA ALA A 103 -25.42 -7.92 16.13
C ALA A 103 -25.75 -6.50 16.68
N PHE A 104 -25.82 -6.35 18.00
CA PHE A 104 -25.96 -5.08 18.72
C PHE A 104 -24.66 -4.53 19.35
N ALA A 105 -23.55 -5.28 19.39
CA ALA A 105 -22.29 -4.76 19.95
C ALA A 105 -21.46 -3.92 18.96
N ASP A 106 -21.75 -4.02 17.65
CA ASP A 106 -21.12 -3.17 16.63
C ASP A 106 -21.67 -1.74 16.60
N LEU A 107 -22.72 -1.43 17.37
CA LEU A 107 -23.25 -0.07 17.51
C LEU A 107 -22.73 0.65 18.76
N SER A 108 -21.98 -0.01 19.65
CA SER A 108 -21.56 0.60 20.92
C SER A 108 -20.16 0.17 21.41
N VAL A 109 -19.13 0.15 20.56
CA VAL A 109 -17.74 0.15 21.06
C VAL A 109 -16.87 1.00 20.15
N GLY A 110 -16.81 2.29 20.45
CA GLY A 110 -15.59 3.03 20.18
C GLY A 110 -14.41 2.26 20.80
N GLN A 111 -13.36 2.09 20.01
CA GLN A 111 -12.02 1.74 20.50
C GLN A 111 -11.79 0.29 20.97
N ARG A 112 -11.59 -0.63 20.03
CA ARG A 112 -10.57 -1.68 20.19
C ARG A 112 -9.68 -1.74 18.97
N ILE A 113 -8.61 -0.97 19.07
CA ILE A 113 -7.36 -1.08 18.35
C ILE A 113 -7.02 -2.57 18.23
N LYS A 114 -7.28 -3.16 17.06
CA LYS A 114 -6.48 -4.29 16.62
C LYS A 114 -5.10 -3.69 16.33
N PRO A 115 -4.00 -4.18 16.93
CA PRO A 115 -2.69 -3.97 16.33
C PRO A 115 -2.69 -4.84 15.06
N GLU A 116 -3.37 -4.34 14.04
CA GLU A 116 -3.12 -4.75 12.68
C GLU A 116 -1.62 -4.54 12.47
N LYS A 117 -0.96 -5.52 11.84
CA LYS A 117 0.46 -5.58 11.51
C LYS A 117 0.92 -4.33 10.72
N ARG A 118 0.99 -3.18 11.40
CA ARG A 118 1.37 -1.86 10.87
C ARG A 118 2.85 -1.56 11.09
N GLU A 119 3.60 -2.52 11.64
CA GLU A 119 5.05 -2.43 11.83
C GLU A 119 5.73 -2.09 10.49
N LYS A 120 5.43 -2.82 9.41
CA LYS A 120 6.16 -2.65 8.14
C LYS A 120 5.92 -1.31 7.45
N LYS A 121 4.67 -0.81 7.39
CA LYS A 121 4.40 0.45 6.68
C LYS A 121 4.89 1.67 7.47
N ALA A 122 4.81 1.64 8.80
CA ALA A 122 5.35 2.71 9.63
C ALA A 122 6.88 2.76 9.54
N ASP A 123 7.55 1.61 9.49
CA ASP A 123 9.00 1.55 9.32
C ASP A 123 9.42 2.02 7.92
N PHE A 124 8.74 1.60 6.86
CA PHE A 124 9.01 2.11 5.50
C PHE A 124 8.81 3.62 5.39
N LEU A 125 7.77 4.20 5.99
CA LEU A 125 7.54 5.64 6.00
C LEU A 125 8.61 6.39 6.80
N LYS A 126 9.06 5.83 7.93
CA LYS A 126 10.17 6.40 8.72
C LYS A 126 11.49 6.38 7.94
N ILE A 127 11.83 5.24 7.33
CA ILE A 127 13.05 5.06 6.53
C ILE A 127 13.00 5.98 5.30
N PHE A 128 11.85 6.08 4.64
CA PHE A 128 11.65 6.99 3.51
C PHE A 128 11.82 8.46 3.93
N SER A 129 11.26 8.89 5.06
CA SER A 129 11.46 10.25 5.58
C SER A 129 12.91 10.56 5.93
N ILE A 130 13.67 9.58 6.47
CA ILE A 130 15.10 9.74 6.75
C ILE A 130 15.91 9.86 5.46
N ILE A 131 15.64 9.00 4.47
CA ILE A 131 16.30 9.04 3.15
C ILE A 131 15.99 10.36 2.44
N LEU A 132 14.73 10.79 2.44
CA LEU A 132 14.30 12.05 1.83
C LEU A 132 15.00 13.25 2.45
N ASN A 133 15.13 13.27 3.79
CA ASN A 133 15.88 14.31 4.49
C ASN A 133 17.38 14.29 4.16
N PHE A 134 17.98 13.12 4.01
CA PHE A 134 19.38 13.01 3.60
C PHE A 134 19.61 13.54 2.18
N VAL A 135 18.73 13.21 1.23
CA VAL A 135 18.76 13.74 -0.13
C VAL A 135 18.63 15.27 -0.12
N LEU A 136 17.75 15.81 0.72
CA LEU A 136 17.59 17.26 0.88
C LEU A 136 18.88 17.93 1.38
N VAL A 137 19.57 17.34 2.36
CA VAL A 137 20.86 17.85 2.85
C VAL A 137 21.92 17.79 1.75
N VAL A 138 21.99 16.71 0.98
CA VAL A 138 22.93 16.57 -0.14
C VAL A 138 22.69 17.66 -1.19
N LEU A 139 21.44 17.98 -1.51
CA LEU A 139 21.11 19.09 -2.43
C LEU A 139 21.58 20.45 -1.89
N VAL A 140 21.39 20.72 -0.60
CA VAL A 140 21.86 21.96 0.04
C VAL A 140 23.38 22.05 0.02
N VAL A 141 24.07 20.95 0.35
CA VAL A 141 25.54 20.87 0.27
C VAL A 141 26.02 21.05 -1.16
N LEU A 142 25.34 20.45 -2.15
CA LEU A 142 25.67 20.62 -3.56
C LEU A 142 25.48 22.08 -4.00
N MET A 143 24.42 22.76 -3.55
CA MET A 143 24.28 24.20 -3.79
C MET A 143 25.43 24.99 -3.17
N PHE A 144 25.90 24.60 -1.99
CA PHE A 144 27.02 25.25 -1.31
C PHE A 144 28.36 25.00 -2.02
N VAL A 145 28.58 23.77 -2.50
CA VAL A 145 29.75 23.40 -3.29
C VAL A 145 29.73 24.10 -4.64
N ILE A 146 28.59 24.12 -5.34
CA ILE A 146 28.47 24.92 -6.57
C ILE A 146 28.68 26.39 -6.24
N ALA A 147 28.10 26.94 -5.17
CA ALA A 147 28.34 28.34 -4.80
C ALA A 147 29.82 28.63 -4.46
N ALA A 148 30.54 27.67 -3.88
CA ALA A 148 31.95 27.81 -3.50
C ALA A 148 32.94 27.48 -4.63
N THR A 149 32.58 26.58 -5.54
CA THR A 149 33.45 26.06 -6.61
C THR A 149 33.08 26.60 -7.98
N SER A 150 31.86 27.11 -8.14
CA SER A 150 31.53 27.93 -9.30
C SER A 150 32.18 29.29 -9.08
N GLU A 151 33.17 29.56 -9.91
CA GLU A 151 33.32 30.85 -10.55
C GLU A 151 32.05 31.17 -11.38
N SER A 152 30.86 31.04 -10.77
CA SER A 152 29.67 31.61 -11.36
C SER A 152 29.89 33.11 -11.36
N ASP A 153 29.47 33.74 -12.45
CA ASP A 153 29.17 35.16 -12.54
C ASP A 153 28.05 35.55 -11.54
N ASN A 154 28.28 35.24 -10.28
CA ASN A 154 27.51 35.62 -9.13
C ASN A 154 27.90 37.07 -8.86
N ILE A 155 27.18 38.01 -9.50
CA ILE A 155 26.97 39.45 -9.26
C ILE A 155 28.09 40.32 -8.60
N ILE A 156 28.82 39.80 -7.62
CA ILE A 156 30.01 40.38 -7.00
C ILE A 156 31.18 40.52 -8.01
N ASN A 157 31.43 39.54 -8.88
CA ASN A 157 32.54 39.65 -9.86
C ASN A 157 32.16 40.42 -11.14
N TYR A 158 30.86 40.53 -11.44
CA TYR A 158 30.40 41.30 -12.61
C TYR A 158 30.76 42.78 -12.49
N LYS A 159 30.63 43.35 -11.28
CA LYS A 159 31.06 44.73 -10.99
C LYS A 159 32.56 44.90 -11.15
N SER A 160 33.35 43.98 -10.59
CA SER A 160 34.82 44.02 -10.66
C SER A 160 35.32 43.95 -12.10
N ASN A 161 34.77 43.02 -12.91
CA ASN A 161 35.17 42.84 -14.30
C ASN A 161 34.75 44.04 -15.18
N VAL A 162 33.55 44.59 -14.97
CA VAL A 162 33.11 45.81 -15.66
C VAL A 162 33.98 47.00 -15.27
N THR A 163 34.29 47.19 -13.98
CA THR A 163 35.18 48.27 -13.53
C THR A 163 36.59 48.13 -14.11
N ASN A 164 37.14 46.92 -14.16
CA ASN A 164 38.47 46.68 -14.74
C ASN A 164 38.49 47.00 -16.25
N ARG A 165 37.41 46.68 -16.97
CA ARG A 165 37.23 47.09 -18.38
C ARG A 165 37.22 48.61 -18.51
N TYR A 166 36.47 49.34 -17.68
CA TYR A 166 36.48 50.81 -17.70
C TYR A 166 37.85 51.40 -17.35
N SER A 167 38.55 50.84 -16.36
CA SER A 167 39.91 51.27 -16.01
C SER A 167 40.91 51.03 -17.15
N SER A 168 40.80 49.89 -17.85
CA SER A 168 41.63 49.62 -19.03
C SER A 168 41.30 50.57 -20.19
N TRP A 169 40.03 50.96 -20.33
CA TRP A 169 39.58 51.84 -21.40
C TRP A 169 40.02 53.29 -21.17
N ASP A 170 39.99 53.77 -19.92
CA ASP A 170 40.55 55.08 -19.54
C ASP A 170 42.07 55.16 -19.79
N GLN A 171 42.79 54.06 -19.55
CA GLN A 171 44.22 53.98 -19.86
C GLN A 171 44.49 54.03 -21.37
N ASP A 172 43.71 53.32 -22.19
CA ASP A 172 43.85 53.36 -23.66
C ASP A 172 43.51 54.75 -24.22
N LEU A 173 42.48 55.44 -23.70
CA LEU A 173 42.17 56.81 -24.08
C LEU A 173 43.28 57.78 -23.72
N LYS A 174 43.81 57.73 -22.48
CA LYS A 174 44.92 58.58 -22.07
C LYS A 174 46.17 58.36 -22.92
N GLU A 175 46.45 57.12 -23.29
CA GLU A 175 47.58 56.83 -24.17
C GLU A 175 47.36 57.40 -25.59
N ARG A 176 46.14 57.32 -26.11
CA ARG A 176 45.78 57.92 -27.40
C ARG A 176 45.82 59.43 -27.36
N GLU A 177 45.24 60.08 -26.37
CA GLU A 177 45.33 61.53 -26.19
C GLU A 177 46.77 61.99 -26.05
N LYS A 178 47.61 61.25 -25.32
CA LYS A 178 49.02 61.57 -25.20
C LYS A 178 49.73 61.47 -26.56
N LYS A 179 49.45 60.43 -27.34
CA LYS A 179 50.00 60.27 -28.71
C LYS A 179 49.51 61.39 -29.64
N VAL A 180 48.24 61.77 -29.57
CA VAL A 180 47.67 62.88 -30.36
C VAL A 180 48.34 64.19 -29.96
N ARG A 181 48.45 64.50 -28.67
CA ARG A 181 49.12 65.71 -28.16
C ARG A 181 50.60 65.78 -28.54
N GLU A 182 51.31 64.65 -28.54
CA GLU A 182 52.70 64.59 -29.02
C GLU A 182 52.80 64.82 -30.54
N ALA A 183 51.82 64.35 -31.32
CA ALA A 183 51.74 64.61 -32.75
C ALA A 183 51.37 66.07 -33.06
N GLU A 184 50.39 66.65 -32.35
CA GLU A 184 50.02 68.06 -32.44
C GLU A 184 51.18 68.98 -32.09
N LYS A 185 51.91 68.66 -31.01
CA LYS A 185 53.12 69.41 -30.63
C LYS A 185 54.23 69.33 -31.69
N LYS A 186 54.37 68.20 -32.37
CA LYS A 186 55.33 68.05 -33.49
C LYS A 186 54.89 68.81 -34.75
N LEU A 187 53.58 68.95 -34.95
CA LEU A 187 52.99 69.62 -36.11
C LEU A 187 52.65 71.09 -35.88
N GLY A 188 52.80 71.59 -34.64
CA GLY A 188 52.57 73.00 -34.28
C GLY A 188 51.10 73.42 -34.29
N ILE A 189 50.17 72.48 -34.09
CA ILE A 189 48.73 72.74 -34.08
C ILE A 189 48.31 73.09 -32.65
N GLU A 190 47.74 74.28 -32.45
CA GLU A 190 47.17 74.73 -31.18
C GLU A 190 45.64 74.55 -31.22
N ASP A 191 45.09 74.08 -30.10
CA ASP A 191 43.74 73.53 -29.86
C ASP A 191 42.58 74.27 -30.56
N THR A 192 41.89 73.63 -31.50
CA THR A 192 40.67 74.16 -32.15
C THR A 192 39.40 73.88 -31.33
N SER A 193 39.43 74.19 -30.03
CA SER A 193 38.28 74.00 -29.12
C SER A 193 37.20 75.10 -29.24
N SER A 194 37.33 76.09 -30.13
CA SER A 194 36.38 77.23 -30.19
C SER A 194 35.14 77.01 -31.08
N TYR A 195 34.82 75.79 -31.51
CA TYR A 195 33.81 75.56 -32.55
C TYR A 195 32.41 75.09 -32.06
N TYR A 196 32.18 75.02 -30.75
CA TYR A 196 30.91 74.51 -30.17
C TYR A 196 30.27 75.46 -29.13
N GLU A 197 30.52 76.77 -29.20
CA GLU A 197 29.87 77.75 -28.29
C GLU A 197 28.65 78.48 -28.87
N GLU A 198 28.24 78.19 -30.11
CA GLU A 198 27.01 78.77 -30.69
C GLU A 198 26.13 77.68 -31.29
N THR A 199 25.11 77.26 -30.53
CA THR A 199 23.71 77.07 -30.94
C THR A 199 22.92 76.66 -29.70
N ASP A 200 22.23 77.63 -29.09
CA ASP A 200 21.00 77.42 -28.31
C ASP A 200 19.85 76.98 -29.23
#